data_AF-A0A917BRW0-F1
#
_entry.id   AF-A0A917BRW0-F1
#
_cell.length_a   1.000
_cell.length_b   1.000
_cell.length_c   1.000
_cell.angle_alpha   90.00
_cell.angle_beta   90.00
_cell.angle_gamma   90.00
#
_symmetry.space_group_name_H-M   'P 1'
#
loop_
_entity.id
_entity.type
_entity.pdbx_description
1 polymer ?
#
loop_
_entity_poly.entity_id
_entity_poly.type
_entity_poly.pdbx_seq_one_letter_code
_entity_poly.pdbx_strand_id
1 'polypeptide(L)' 'MTSTVPPRPATREEIAVLARNAGLDLPPEIFEELVQAYGNIEPMLMRLRRSRDRADEPAHVFDPRKFMPETA' A
#
# COMPACT_ATOMS: atom_id res chain seq x y z
N MET A 1 -16.43 -3.66 -7.08
CA MET A 1 -16.75 -2.25 -6.79
C MET A 1 -15.57 -1.40 -7.22
N THR A 2 -15.64 -0.78 -8.40
CA THR A 2 -14.63 0.18 -8.85
C THR A 2 -14.86 1.49 -8.11
N SER A 3 -13.90 1.89 -7.26
CA SER A 3 -13.94 3.20 -6.60
C SER A 3 -13.97 4.29 -7.68
N THR A 4 -15.05 5.06 -7.70
CA THR A 4 -15.35 6.15 -8.66
C THR A 4 -14.65 7.47 -8.33
N VAL A 5 -13.86 7.52 -7.26
CA VAL A 5 -13.17 8.75 -6.85
C VAL A 5 -11.88 8.88 -7.66
N PRO A 6 -11.71 9.97 -8.44
CA PRO A 6 -10.45 10.21 -9.14
C PRO A 6 -9.32 10.30 -8.12
N PRO A 7 -8.13 9.77 -8.42
CA PRO A 7 -7.01 9.84 -7.50
C PRO A 7 -6.69 11.32 -7.22
N ARG A 8 -6.75 11.68 -5.94
CA ARG A 8 -6.26 12.96 -5.43
C ARG A 8 -5.11 12.70 -4.45
N PRO A 9 -4.24 13.68 -4.22
CA PRO A 9 -3.32 13.66 -3.10
C PRO A 9 -4.06 13.36 -1.79
N ALA A 10 -3.46 12.52 -0.96
CA ALA A 10 -3.89 12.27 0.40
C ALA A 10 -3.68 13.55 1.23
N THR A 11 -4.63 13.84 2.11
CA THR A 11 -4.47 14.93 3.05
C THR A 11 -3.56 14.52 4.21
N ARG A 12 -3.05 15.51 4.95
CA ARG A 12 -2.26 15.27 6.15
C ARG A 12 -3.00 14.40 7.17
N GLU A 13 -4.30 14.60 7.33
CA GLU A 13 -5.16 13.83 8.23
C GLU A 13 -5.29 12.36 7.77
N GLU A 14 -5.42 12.13 6.47
CA GLU A 14 -5.45 10.77 5.91
C GLU A 14 -4.13 10.04 6.15
N ILE A 15 -3.00 10.73 5.96
CA ILE A 15 -1.67 10.19 6.26
C ILE A 15 -1.53 9.87 7.77
N ALA A 16 -2.06 10.73 8.65
CA ALA A 16 -2.08 10.46 10.09
C ALA A 16 -2.89 9.22 10.46
N VAL A 17 -4.05 9.02 9.82
CA VAL A 17 -4.86 7.81 10.01
C VAL A 17 -4.12 6.56 9.51
N LEU A 18 -3.47 6.63 8.34
CA LEU A 18 -2.69 5.53 7.79
C LEU A 18 -1.51 5.16 8.70
N ALA A 19 -0.76 6.14 9.20
CA ALA A 19 0.34 5.91 10.15
C ALA A 19 -0.15 5.19 11.41
N ARG A 20 -1.26 5.65 12.00
CA ARG A 20 -1.87 5.02 13.18
C ARG A 20 -2.33 3.59 12.90
N ASN A 21 -2.97 3.34 11.77
CA ASN A 21 -3.42 2.00 11.39
C ASN A 21 -2.25 1.04 11.15
N ALA A 22 -1.09 1.57 10.76
CA ALA A 22 0.17 0.83 10.67
C ALA A 22 0.87 0.64 12.02
N GLY A 23 0.31 1.13 13.13
CA GLY A 23 0.92 1.07 14.45
C GLY A 23 2.10 2.03 14.65
N LEU A 24 2.22 3.06 13.79
CA LEU A 24 3.28 4.05 13.88
C LEU A 24 2.83 5.21 14.78
N ASP A 25 3.41 5.26 15.98
CA ASP A 25 3.34 6.42 16.86
C ASP A 25 4.58 7.29 16.63
N LEU A 26 4.44 8.24 15.71
CA LEU A 26 5.57 9.05 15.21
C LEU A 26 5.68 10.36 16.00
N PRO A 27 6.89 10.76 16.43
CA PRO A 27 7.14 12.12 16.89
C PRO A 27 6.74 13.14 15.82
N PRO A 28 6.33 14.37 16.22
CA PRO A 28 5.82 15.38 15.28
C PRO A 28 6.76 15.64 14.09
N GLU A 29 8.07 15.71 14.34
CA GLU A 29 9.09 16.00 13.33
C GLU A 29 9.16 14.87 12.29
N ILE A 30 9.11 13.62 12.75
CA ILE A 30 9.13 12.43 11.89
C ILE A 30 7.81 12.29 11.12
N PHE A 31 6.69 12.72 11.72
CA PHE A 31 5.42 12.76 11.02
C PHE A 31 5.43 13.77 9.87
N GLU A 32 6.04 14.95 10.04
CA GLU A 32 6.19 15.91 8.94
C GLU A 32 7.09 15.37 7.83
N GLU A 33 8.17 14.65 8.17
CA GLU A 33 8.97 13.94 7.17
C GLU A 33 8.16 12.90 6.40
N LEU A 34 7.30 12.13 7.10
CA LEU A 34 6.39 11.18 6.45
C LEU A 34 5.43 11.87 5.49
N VAL A 35 4.84 13.00 5.88
CA VAL A 35 3.92 13.77 5.02
C VAL A 35 4.62 14.23 3.74
N GLN A 36 5.83 14.76 3.86
CA GLN A 36 6.62 15.17 2.70
C GLN A 36 7.01 13.98 1.81
N ALA A 37 7.45 12.88 2.42
CA ALA A 37 7.83 11.67 1.69
C ALA A 37 6.64 11.05 0.95
N TYR A 38 5.46 11.02 1.57
CA TYR A 38 4.25 10.48 0.98
C TYR A 38 3.86 11.21 -0.31
N GLY A 39 3.98 12.55 -0.33
CA GLY A 39 3.73 13.37 -1.52
C GLY A 39 4.61 13.01 -2.72
N ASN A 40 5.81 12.47 -2.50
CA ASN A 40 6.69 11.99 -3.59
C ASN A 40 6.25 10.64 -4.17
N ILE A 41 5.54 9.82 -3.38
CA ILE A 41 5.09 8.48 -3.76
C ILE A 41 3.77 8.55 -4.53
N GLU A 42 2.92 9.53 -4.24
CA GLU A 42 1.60 9.67 -4.86
C GLU A 42 1.63 9.70 -6.41
N PRO A 43 2.51 10.45 -7.08
CA PRO A 43 2.60 10.42 -8.54
C PRO A 43 2.97 9.02 -9.07
N MET A 44 3.77 8.26 -8.32
CA MET A 44 4.12 6.89 -8.68
C MET A 44 2.92 5.96 -8.55
N LEU A 45 2.14 6.09 -7.48
CA LEU A 45 0.92 5.32 -7.27
C LEU A 45 -0.16 5.64 -8.32
N MET A 46 -0.26 6.89 -8.76
CA MET A 46 -1.18 7.30 -9.82
C MET A 46 -0.84 6.68 -11.18
N ARG A 47 0.42 6.32 -11.41
CA ARG A 47 0.87 5.61 -12.62
C ARG A 47 0.55 4.11 -12.60
N LEU A 48 0.29 3.54 -11.43
CA LEU A 48 -0.03 2.11 -11.32
C LEU A 48 -1.43 1.84 -11.87
N ARG A 49 -1.50 0.95 -12.86
CA ARG A 49 -2.75 0.50 -13.46
C ARG A 49 -3.59 -0.22 -12.40
N ARG A 50 -4.78 0.33 -12.09
CA ARG A 50 -5.70 -0.22 -11.08
C ARG A 50 -6.53 -1.40 -11.59
N SER A 51 -6.71 -1.51 -12.90
CA SER A 51 -7.23 -2.71 -13.56
C SER A 51 -6.07 -3.65 -13.89
N ARG A 52 -5.80 -4.57 -12.98
CA ARG A 52 -4.96 -5.74 -13.24
C ARG A 52 -5.86 -6.89 -13.64
N ASP A 53 -5.49 -7.57 -14.71
CA ASP A 53 -6.20 -8.78 -15.09
C ASP A 53 -5.90 -9.87 -14.05
N ARG A 54 -6.78 -10.87 -13.90
CA ARG A 54 -6.54 -11.93 -12.90
C ARG A 54 -5.24 -12.69 -13.17
N ALA A 55 -4.81 -12.74 -14.43
CA ALA A 55 -3.54 -13.31 -14.85
C ALA A 55 -2.31 -12.49 -14.43
N ASP A 56 -2.47 -11.23 -14.03
CA ASP A 56 -1.43 -10.41 -13.40
C ASP A 56 -1.31 -10.76 -11.90
N GLU A 57 -1.30 -12.06 -11.58
CA GLU A 57 -1.12 -12.55 -10.21
C GLU A 57 0.16 -11.93 -9.60
N PRO A 58 0.18 -11.68 -8.28
CA PRO A 58 1.35 -11.11 -7.61
C PRO A 58 2.61 -11.92 -7.94
N ALA A 59 3.75 -11.23 -8.04
CA ALA A 59 5.04 -11.84 -8.39
C ALA A 59 5.41 -13.07 -7.53
N HIS A 60 4.82 -13.16 -6.33
CA HIS A 60 4.85 -14.35 -5.50
C HIS A 60 3.41 -14.76 -5.15
N VAL A 61 3.04 -15.95 -5.60
CA VAL A 61 1.81 -16.64 -5.18
C VAL A 61 2.17 -17.62 -4.09
N PHE A 62 1.45 -17.55 -2.97
CA PHE A 62 1.58 -18.52 -1.90
C PHE A 62 1.10 -19.88 -2.38
N ASP A 63 2.01 -20.86 -2.43
CA ASP A 63 1.66 -22.26 -2.67
C ASP A 63 1.86 -23.05 -1.38
N PRO A 64 0.77 -23.41 -0.65
CA PRO A 64 0.87 -24.14 0.61
C PRO A 64 1.52 -25.52 0.45
N ARG A 65 1.51 -26.11 -0.76
CA ARG A 65 2.09 -27.44 -1.01
C ARG A 65 3.60 -27.45 -0.88
N LYS A 66 4.27 -26.30 -1.07
CA LYS A 66 5.72 -26.15 -0.84
C LYS A 66 6.11 -26.29 0.63
N PHE A 67 5.14 -26.28 1.54
CA PHE A 67 5.36 -26.31 2.99
C PHE A 67 4.72 -27.55 3.66
N MET A 68 4.14 -28.46 2.88
CA MET A 68 3.65 -29.74 3.39
C MET A 68 4.84 -30.70 3.58
N PRO A 69 4.86 -31.53 4.63
CA PRO A 69 5.89 -32.54 4.79
C PRO A 69 5.86 -33.51 3.61
N GLU A 70 7.03 -33.91 3.12
CA GLU A 70 7.12 -35.01 2.16
C GLU A 70 6.57 -36.27 2.85
N THR A 71 5.49 -36.82 2.32
CA THR A 71 4.93 -38.09 2.80
C THR A 71 6.03 -39.15 2.72
N ALA A 72 6.45 -39.67 3.88
CA ALA A 72 7.42 -40.76 4.00
C ALA A 72 6.89 -42.08 3.41
#